data_AF-A0A2X4V9R4-F1
#
_entry.id   AF-A0A2X4V9R4-F1
#
_cell.length_a   1.000
_cell.length_b   1.000
_cell.length_c   1.000
_cell.angle_alpha   90.00
_cell.angle_beta   90.00
_cell.angle_gamma   90.00
#
_symmetry.space_group_name_H-M   'P 1'
#
loop_
_entity.id
_entity.type
_entity.pdbx_description
1 polymer ?
#
loop_
_entity_poly.entity_id
_entity_poly.type
_entity_poly.pdbx_seq_one_letter_code
_entity_poly.pdbx_strand_id
1 'polypeptide(L)'
;MSNESLSWSDYYGSSLSRDNLISVAYPQLRVRQSTPSFCFFEPTVLIVLAGRIEFLTSGESHTLADTAAVGFIDQGVIADYTKFPPDNGSPFRSLFLTFSADVLESFISSRKAIYLSQVTERSRNLPRWRLTARCKSRYTRC
;
A
#
# COMPACT_ATOMS: atom_id res chain seq x y z
N MET A 1 4.39 -27.10 21.29
CA MET A 1 4.03 -25.77 20.75
C MET A 1 5.12 -25.38 19.80
N SER A 2 5.00 -25.76 18.53
CA SER A 2 5.98 -25.44 17.49
C SER A 2 5.73 -24.01 17.01
N ASN A 3 6.73 -23.14 17.19
CA ASN A 3 6.78 -21.82 16.59
C ASN A 3 6.95 -22.00 15.07
N GLU A 4 5.89 -21.79 14.32
CA GLU A 4 5.98 -21.63 12.87
C GLU A 4 6.58 -20.26 12.57
N SER A 5 7.91 -20.20 12.45
CA SER A 5 8.61 -19.05 11.90
C SER A 5 8.24 -18.96 10.43
N LEU A 6 7.34 -18.02 10.07
CA LEU A 6 7.08 -17.65 8.68
C LEU A 6 8.39 -17.18 8.06
N SER A 7 9.01 -18.07 7.29
CA SER A 7 10.23 -17.81 6.55
C SER A 7 9.88 -16.92 5.36
N TRP A 8 10.58 -15.80 5.21
CA TRP A 8 10.41 -14.90 4.05
C TRP A 8 10.55 -15.60 2.69
N SER A 9 11.13 -16.80 2.69
CA SER A 9 11.34 -17.66 1.53
C SER A 9 10.06 -18.21 0.90
N ASP A 10 8.93 -18.25 1.63
CA ASP A 10 7.69 -18.85 1.12
C ASP A 10 6.93 -17.95 0.12
N TYR A 11 7.37 -16.69 -0.05
CA TYR A 11 6.77 -15.71 -0.96
C TYR A 11 7.52 -15.51 -2.29
N TYR A 12 8.57 -16.30 -2.58
CA TYR A 12 9.24 -16.23 -3.88
C TYR A 12 8.38 -16.88 -4.98
N GLY A 13 7.28 -16.22 -5.35
CA GLY A 13 6.78 -16.31 -6.72
C GLY A 13 7.88 -15.83 -7.67
N SER A 14 7.96 -16.43 -8.86
CA SER A 14 8.95 -16.08 -9.89
C SER A 14 9.12 -14.56 -10.00
N SER A 15 10.35 -14.09 -9.79
CA SER A 15 10.70 -12.67 -9.87
C SER A 15 10.24 -12.13 -11.22
N LEU A 16 9.23 -11.26 -11.20
CA LEU A 16 8.77 -10.54 -12.38
C LEU A 16 9.82 -9.46 -12.66
N SER A 17 10.70 -9.70 -13.64
CA SER A 17 11.55 -8.67 -14.22
C SER A 17 10.79 -8.05 -15.39
N ARG A 18 10.39 -6.79 -15.25
CA ARG A 18 9.65 -6.02 -16.24
C ARG A 18 10.10 -4.57 -16.16
N ASP A 19 10.31 -3.94 -17.31
CA ASP A 19 10.69 -2.53 -17.35
C ASP A 19 9.59 -1.68 -16.70
N ASN A 20 9.99 -0.63 -15.97
CA ASN A 20 9.11 0.32 -15.28
C ASN A 20 8.23 -0.30 -14.18
N LEU A 21 8.65 -1.41 -13.57
CA LEU A 21 8.00 -1.99 -12.39
C LEU A 21 7.94 -1.01 -11.21
N ILE A 22 9.09 -0.37 -10.97
CA ILE A 22 9.30 0.61 -9.92
C ILE A 22 10.21 1.71 -10.46
N SER A 23 9.81 2.97 -10.35
CA SER A 23 10.71 4.11 -10.56
C SER A 23 11.12 4.69 -9.21
N VAL A 24 12.40 5.09 -9.11
CA VAL A 24 12.95 5.70 -7.90
C VAL A 24 13.54 7.06 -8.24
N ALA A 25 13.06 8.11 -7.56
CA ALA A 25 13.70 9.42 -7.61
C ALA A 25 14.26 9.81 -6.24
N TYR A 26 15.49 10.32 -6.23
CA TYR A 26 16.20 10.82 -5.05
C TYR A 26 16.55 12.30 -5.20
N PRO A 27 15.58 13.22 -5.06
CA PRO A 27 15.85 14.64 -5.18
C PRO A 27 16.68 15.14 -3.99
N GLN A 28 17.71 15.94 -4.29
CA GLN A 28 18.52 16.63 -3.29
C GLN A 28 18.45 18.14 -3.55
N LEU A 29 17.86 18.91 -2.62
CA LEU A 29 17.64 20.35 -2.80
C LEU A 29 18.17 21.13 -1.60
N ARG A 30 18.86 22.25 -1.86
CA ARG A 30 19.35 23.16 -0.81
C ARG A 30 18.45 24.38 -0.58
N VAL A 31 17.50 24.60 -1.48
CA VAL A 31 16.57 25.73 -1.45
C VAL A 31 15.15 25.18 -1.48
N ARG A 32 14.23 25.92 -0.87
CA ARG A 32 12.80 25.65 -0.96
C ARG A 32 12.38 25.58 -2.43
N GLN A 33 11.65 24.53 -2.80
CA GLN A 33 11.10 24.36 -4.14
C GLN A 33 9.58 24.15 -4.05
N SER A 34 8.82 24.97 -4.75
CA SER A 34 7.38 24.81 -4.92
C SER A 34 7.09 24.27 -6.32
N THR A 35 6.20 23.30 -6.41
CA THR A 35 5.72 22.72 -7.67
C THR A 35 4.19 22.71 -7.64
N PRO A 36 3.54 23.69 -8.29
CA PRO A 36 2.09 23.74 -8.36
C PRO A 36 1.56 22.71 -9.36
N SER A 37 0.35 22.21 -9.09
CA SER A 37 -0.46 21.35 -9.97
C SER A 37 0.30 20.14 -10.51
N PHE A 38 1.13 19.54 -9.67
CA PHE A 38 1.85 18.33 -10.04
C PHE A 38 0.90 17.14 -10.08
N CYS A 39 0.84 16.48 -11.23
CA CYS A 39 0.04 15.28 -11.44
C CYS A 39 0.88 14.03 -11.17
N PHE A 40 0.42 13.20 -10.23
CA PHE A 40 0.99 11.89 -9.97
C PHE A 40 0.38 10.86 -10.91
N PHE A 41 1.04 10.59 -12.04
CA PHE A 41 0.53 9.67 -13.07
C PHE A 41 0.49 8.20 -12.64
N GLU A 42 1.28 7.84 -11.62
CA GLU A 42 1.38 6.50 -11.06
C GLU A 42 1.18 6.56 -9.53
N PRO A 43 0.62 5.51 -8.91
CA PRO A 43 0.62 5.35 -7.45
C PRO A 43 2.02 5.55 -6.90
N THR A 44 2.16 6.47 -5.94
CA THR A 44 3.46 6.92 -5.45
C THR A 44 3.55 6.78 -3.94
N VAL A 45 4.62 6.13 -3.47
CA VAL A 45 5.03 6.12 -2.07
C VAL A 45 6.15 7.13 -1.86
N LEU A 46 5.98 7.95 -0.83
CA LEU A 46 6.86 9.05 -0.48
C LEU A 46 7.49 8.84 0.87
N ILE A 47 8.81 8.99 0.94
CA ILE A 47 9.57 8.91 2.18
C ILE A 47 10.47 10.13 2.25
N VAL A 48 10.36 10.90 3.34
CA VAL A 48 11.24 12.05 3.58
C VAL A 48 12.41 11.59 4.43
N LEU A 49 13.64 11.81 3.95
CA LEU A 49 14.86 11.39 4.63
C LEU A 49 15.55 12.56 5.33
N ALA A 50 15.30 13.79 4.86
CA ALA A 50 15.72 15.03 5.50
C ALA A 50 14.86 16.19 5.01
N GLY A 51 14.36 17.01 5.94
CA GLY A 51 13.53 18.18 5.65
C GLY A 51 12.05 17.85 5.81
N ARG A 52 11.21 18.53 5.05
CA ARG A 52 9.77 18.22 4.98
C ARG A 52 9.19 18.50 3.61
N ILE A 53 8.08 17.84 3.30
CA ILE A 53 7.24 18.15 2.14
C ILE A 53 5.87 18.56 2.66
N GLU A 54 5.33 19.64 2.13
CA GLU A 54 3.94 20.05 2.35
C GLU A 54 3.18 19.85 1.04
N PHE A 55 1.99 19.26 1.14
CA PHE A 55 1.07 19.00 0.04
C PHE A 55 -0.22 19.78 0.28
N LEU A 56 -0.77 20.36 -0.77
CA LEU A 56 -2.11 20.92 -0.79
C LEU A 56 -2.92 20.16 -1.84
N THR A 57 -3.92 19.41 -1.39
CA THR A 57 -4.79 18.60 -2.23
C THR A 57 -6.24 18.83 -1.83
N SER A 58 -7.11 19.14 -2.79
CA SER A 58 -8.55 19.35 -2.53
C SER A 58 -8.85 20.37 -1.42
N GLY A 59 -7.96 21.35 -1.23
CA GLY A 59 -8.07 22.37 -0.18
C GLY A 59 -7.54 21.95 1.20
N GLU A 60 -7.11 20.70 1.36
CA GLU A 60 -6.49 20.19 2.59
C GLU A 60 -4.96 20.21 2.51
N SER A 61 -4.32 20.62 3.60
CA SER A 61 -2.86 20.65 3.71
C SER A 61 -2.36 19.45 4.50
N HIS A 62 -1.37 18.75 3.94
CA HIS A 62 -0.73 17.59 4.55
C HIS A 62 0.78 17.81 4.62
N THR A 63 1.38 17.51 5.76
CA THR A 63 2.82 17.68 5.97
C THR A 63 3.49 16.34 6.26
N LEU A 64 4.56 16.06 5.51
CA LEU A 64 5.43 14.91 5.70
C LEU A 64 6.81 15.40 6.12
N ALA A 65 7.13 15.30 7.41
CA ALA A 65 8.37 15.82 8.01
C ALA A 65 9.17 14.79 8.82
N ASP A 66 8.54 13.67 9.18
CA ASP A 66 9.16 12.62 9.97
C ASP A 66 9.75 11.55 9.03
N THR A 67 10.98 11.13 9.30
CA THR A 67 11.64 10.01 8.62
C THR A 67 10.93 8.67 8.82
N ALA A 68 10.12 8.54 9.87
CA ALA A 68 9.28 7.37 10.11
C ALA A 68 7.91 7.44 9.42
N ALA A 69 7.52 8.62 8.91
CA ALA A 69 6.26 8.79 8.21
C ALA A 69 6.39 8.46 6.73
N VAL A 70 5.39 7.78 6.20
CA VAL A 70 5.29 7.40 4.79
C VAL A 70 4.02 8.02 4.21
N GLY A 71 4.17 8.74 3.10
CA GLY A 71 3.05 9.25 2.33
C GLY A 71 2.65 8.27 1.23
N PHE A 72 1.35 8.05 1.06
CA PHE A 72 0.79 7.30 -0.05
C PHE A 72 -0.04 8.25 -0.89
N ILE A 73 0.26 8.34 -2.18
CA ILE A 73 -0.47 9.16 -3.14
C ILE A 73 -1.07 8.26 -4.20
N ASP A 74 -2.38 8.36 -4.36
CA ASP A 74 -3.12 7.62 -5.37
C ASP A 74 -2.80 8.12 -6.79
N GLN A 75 -3.04 7.23 -7.75
CA GLN A 75 -2.92 7.56 -9.16
C GLN A 75 -3.86 8.70 -9.55
N GLY A 76 -3.36 9.64 -10.35
CA GLY A 76 -4.13 10.76 -10.90
C GLY A 76 -4.37 11.90 -9.92
N VAL A 77 -3.83 11.82 -8.69
CA VAL A 77 -3.89 12.93 -7.74
C VAL A 77 -3.10 14.11 -8.30
N ILE A 78 -3.72 15.29 -8.26
CA ILE A 78 -3.08 16.56 -8.57
C ILE A 78 -2.88 17.29 -7.25
N ALA A 79 -1.65 17.69 -6.96
CA ALA A 79 -1.30 18.39 -5.74
C ALA A 79 -0.37 19.57 -6.03
N ASP A 80 -0.53 20.65 -5.29
CA ASP A 80 0.57 21.58 -5.11
C ASP A 80 1.48 21.00 -4.02
N TYR A 81 2.77 20.89 -4.28
CA TYR A 81 3.68 20.45 -3.22
C TYR A 81 4.90 21.36 -3.12
N THR A 82 5.35 21.54 -1.88
CA THR A 82 6.53 22.33 -1.55
C THR A 82 7.51 21.49 -0.75
N LYS A 83 8.76 21.44 -1.21
CA LYS A 83 9.88 20.80 -0.53
C LYS A 83 10.64 21.84 0.29
N PHE A 84 10.87 21.56 1.56
CA PHE A 84 11.60 22.41 2.49
C PHE A 84 12.86 21.70 2.99
N PRO A 85 14.05 22.21 2.68
CA PRO A 85 15.28 21.80 3.33
C PRO A 85 15.21 22.04 4.85
N PRO A 86 15.93 21.24 5.66
CA PRO A 86 16.11 21.50 7.08
C PRO A 86 16.78 22.85 7.39
N ASP A 87 16.46 23.43 8.54
CA ASP A 87 17.03 24.71 8.99
C ASP A 87 18.53 24.62 9.34
N ASN A 88 19.06 23.41 9.50
CA ASN A 88 20.48 23.16 9.80
C ASN A 88 21.41 23.28 8.58
N GLY A 89 20.89 23.71 7.42
CA GLY A 89 21.65 23.90 6.18
C GLY A 89 21.97 22.62 5.41
N SER A 90 21.57 21.44 5.92
CA SER A 90 21.63 20.19 5.15
C SER A 90 20.63 20.21 4.00
N PRO A 91 20.87 19.46 2.91
CA PRO A 91 19.92 19.42 1.81
C PRO A 91 18.67 18.62 2.20
N PHE A 92 17.53 19.04 1.66
CA PHE A 92 16.34 18.22 1.55
C PHE A 92 16.68 16.90 0.82
N ARG A 93 16.17 15.78 1.33
CA ARG A 93 16.31 14.45 0.72
C ARG A 93 15.01 13.68 0.88
N SER A 94 14.61 12.98 -0.17
CA SER A 94 13.43 12.12 -0.15
C SER A 94 13.57 10.97 -1.14
N LEU A 95 12.71 9.97 -1.00
CA LEU A 95 12.54 8.87 -1.93
C LEU A 95 11.13 8.93 -2.49
N PHE A 96 11.01 8.89 -3.81
CA PHE A 96 9.74 8.72 -4.52
C PHE A 96 9.78 7.35 -5.17
N LEU A 97 8.89 6.45 -4.74
CA LEU A 97 8.72 5.14 -5.33
C LEU A 97 7.41 5.13 -6.10
N THR A 98 7.46 5.06 -7.42
CA THR A 98 6.26 4.86 -8.23
C THR A 98 6.09 3.39 -8.55
N PHE A 99 4.84 2.93 -8.61
CA PHE A 99 4.52 1.55 -8.93
C PHE A 99 3.61 1.51 -10.15
N SER A 100 3.87 0.59 -11.07
CA SER A 100 2.94 0.32 -12.17
C SER A 100 1.61 -0.19 -11.61
N ALA A 101 0.49 0.35 -12.12
CA ALA A 101 -0.85 -0.07 -11.72
C ALA A 101 -1.08 -1.58 -11.93
N ASP A 102 -0.64 -2.11 -13.08
CA ASP A 102 -0.69 -3.55 -13.41
C ASP A 102 -0.04 -4.43 -12.32
N VAL A 103 1.04 -3.92 -11.71
CA VAL A 103 1.82 -4.64 -10.69
C VAL A 103 1.04 -4.68 -9.39
N LEU A 104 0.43 -3.58 -8.99
CA LEU A 104 -0.42 -3.52 -7.80
C LEU A 104 -1.66 -4.40 -7.96
N GLU A 105 -2.30 -4.37 -9.12
CA GLU A 105 -3.44 -5.24 -9.43
C GLU A 105 -3.07 -6.72 -9.38
N SER A 106 -1.95 -7.08 -10.00
CA SER A 106 -1.42 -8.45 -9.97
C SER A 106 -1.14 -8.91 -8.54
N PHE A 107 -0.50 -8.06 -7.73
CA PHE A 107 -0.20 -8.35 -6.33
C PHE A 107 -1.47 -8.57 -5.50
N ILE A 108 -2.48 -7.70 -5.66
CA ILE A 108 -3.77 -7.84 -4.97
C ILE A 108 -4.47 -9.13 -5.40
N SER A 109 -4.47 -9.45 -6.71
CA SER A 109 -5.08 -10.66 -7.25
C SER A 109 -4.43 -11.93 -6.68
N SER A 110 -3.10 -12.00 -6.68
CA SER A 110 -2.36 -13.12 -6.09
C SER A 110 -2.66 -13.30 -4.60
N ARG A 111 -2.76 -12.20 -3.83
CA ARG A 111 -3.11 -12.28 -2.40
C ARG A 111 -4.56 -12.70 -2.15
N LYS A 112 -5.51 -12.23 -2.96
CA LYS A 112 -6.91 -12.68 -2.89
C LYS A 112 -7.03 -14.17 -3.18
N ALA A 113 -6.31 -14.69 -4.17
CA ALA A 113 -6.28 -16.11 -4.48
C ALA A 113 -5.75 -16.97 -3.32
N ILE A 114 -4.67 -16.51 -2.65
CA ILE A 114 -4.12 -17.17 -1.45
C ILE A 114 -5.09 -17.11 -0.27
N TYR A 115 -5.73 -15.97 -0.04
CA TYR A 115 -6.72 -15.84 1.04
C TYR A 115 -7.92 -16.76 0.82
N LEU A 116 -8.44 -16.80 -0.40
CA LEU A 116 -9.60 -17.64 -0.75
C LEU A 116 -9.26 -19.14 -0.71
N SER A 117 -8.05 -19.55 -1.10
CA SER A 117 -7.65 -20.96 -0.98
C SER A 117 -7.60 -21.43 0.48
N GLN A 118 -7.06 -20.61 1.39
CA GLN A 118 -7.03 -20.91 2.83
C GLN A 118 -8.43 -20.99 3.46
N VAL A 119 -9.35 -20.11 3.07
CA VAL A 119 -10.76 -20.16 3.53
C VAL A 119 -11.45 -21.43 3.02
N THR A 120 -11.20 -21.81 1.77
CA THR A 120 -11.78 -23.01 1.16
C THR A 120 -11.23 -24.30 1.78
N GLU A 121 -9.96 -24.32 2.17
CA GLU A 121 -9.33 -25.47 2.83
C GLU A 121 -9.79 -25.66 4.28
N ARG A 122 -10.01 -24.57 5.02
CA ARG A 122 -10.71 -24.62 6.33
C ARG A 122 -12.14 -25.14 6.22
N SER A 123 -12.84 -24.84 5.13
CA SER A 123 -14.19 -25.37 4.88
C SER A 123 -14.21 -26.87 4.57
N ARG A 124 -13.13 -27.44 3.99
CA ARG A 124 -13.04 -28.89 3.71
C ARG A 124 -12.65 -29.73 4.94
N ASN A 125 -12.02 -29.12 5.94
CA ASN A 125 -11.62 -29.77 7.19
C ASN A 125 -12.69 -29.72 8.30
N LEU A 126 -13.91 -29.28 7.99
CA LEU A 126 -15.04 -29.46 8.90
C LEU A 126 -15.47 -30.95 8.89
N PRO A 127 -15.63 -31.59 10.07
CA PRO A 127 -16.14 -32.95 10.11
C PRO A 127 -17.52 -33.01 9.44
N ARG A 128 -17.72 -33.98 8.56
CA ARG A 128 -18.94 -34.23 7.76
C ARG A 128 -20.18 -34.58 8.60
N TRP A 129 -20.16 -34.38 9.91
CA TRP A 129 -21.27 -34.66 10.82
C TRP A 129 -21.64 -33.37 11.57
N ARG A 130 -22.67 -32.67 11.09
CA ARG A 130 -23.69 -31.93 11.87
C ARG A 130 -24.47 -31.01 10.93
N LEU A 131 -25.37 -31.60 10.16
CA LEU A 131 -26.63 -30.94 9.78
C LEU A 131 -27.75 -31.96 9.90
N THR A 132 -28.05 -32.40 11.12
CA THR A 132 -29.44 -32.76 11.45
C THR A 132 -30.11 -31.48 11.97
N ALA A 133 -30.44 -30.58 11.03
CA ALA A 133 -31.43 -29.56 11.28
C ALA A 133 -32.78 -30.26 11.46
N ARG A 134 -33.12 -30.58 12.70
CA ARG A 134 -34.45 -31.06 13.09
C ARG A 134 -35.39 -29.86 13.01
N CYS A 135 -35.87 -29.57 11.80
CA CYS A 135 -36.91 -28.58 11.57
C CYS A 135 -38.22 -29.12 12.16
N LYS A 136 -38.50 -28.83 13.43
CA LYS A 136 -39.86 -29.00 14.00
C LYS A 136 -40.71 -27.85 13.48
N SER A 137 -41.39 -28.09 12.37
CA SER A 137 -42.58 -27.34 11.99
C SER A 137 -43.61 -27.49 13.11
N ARG A 138 -43.96 -26.39 13.78
CA ARG A 138 -45.25 -26.23 14.47
C ARG A 138 -46.04 -25.19 13.71
N TYR A 139 -46.88 -25.70 12.81
CA TYR A 139 -48.05 -25.00 12.32
C TYR A 139 -49.14 -25.17 13.40
N THR A 140 -49.62 -24.09 13.97
CA THR A 140 -50.92 -24.07 14.67
C THR A 140 -51.76 -22.98 14.02
N ARG A 141 -52.80 -23.43 13.32
CA ARG A 141 -53.99 -22.63 12.99
C ARG A 141 -54.71 -22.32 14.31
N CYS A 142 -55.00 -21.04 14.54
CA CYS A 142 -56.34 -20.45 14.62
C CYS A 142 -56.14 -18.95 14.87
#